data_AF-A0A661ETX4-F1
#
_entry.id   AF-A0A661ETX4-F1
#
_cell.length_a   1.000
_cell.length_b   1.000
_cell.length_c   1.000
_cell.angle_alpha   90.00
_cell.angle_beta   90.00
_cell.angle_gamma   90.00
#
_symmetry.space_group_name_H-M   'P 1'
#
loop_
_entity.id
_entity.type
_entity.pdbx_description
1 polymer ?
#
loop_
_entity_poly.entity_id
_entity_poly.type
_entity_poly.pdbx_seq_one_letter_code
_entity_poly.pdbx_strand_id
1 'polypeptide(L)'
;MHSQRNLNPSRSNGFTLIEVMIVVVILSVLAALVVPRIMSRPGQARIVRAGQDIRAIEAALDLYRLDNFHYPSGEQGLAALVTKPTSTPPAENWNSDGYLKKVP
;
A
#
# COMPACT_ATOMS: atom_id res chain seq x y z
N MET A 1 -19.10 31.04 71.59
CA MET A 1 -19.56 30.37 70.35
C MET A 1 -18.33 29.82 69.63
N HIS A 2 -17.96 28.55 69.84
CA HIS A 2 -16.87 27.89 69.11
C HIS A 2 -17.43 26.69 68.35
N SER A 3 -17.66 26.89 67.06
CA SER A 3 -18.18 25.86 66.14
C SER A 3 -17.02 25.00 65.66
N GLN A 4 -16.87 23.81 66.26
CA GLN A 4 -15.93 22.78 65.80
C GLN A 4 -16.42 22.25 64.43
N ARG A 5 -15.66 22.50 63.35
CA ARG A 5 -15.88 21.87 62.04
C ARG A 5 -15.20 20.50 62.03
N ASN A 6 -15.99 19.44 61.92
CA ASN A 6 -15.48 18.09 61.65
C ASN A 6 -14.97 18.01 60.20
N LEU A 7 -13.66 17.96 60.01
CA LEU A 7 -13.03 17.65 58.73
C LEU A 7 -12.93 16.13 58.61
N ASN A 8 -13.76 15.54 57.75
CA ASN A 8 -13.69 14.12 57.44
C ASN A 8 -12.47 13.87 56.54
N PRO A 9 -11.44 13.12 56.96
CA PRO A 9 -10.27 12.90 56.14
C PRO A 9 -10.64 12.00 54.96
N SER A 10 -10.51 12.53 53.74
CA SER A 10 -10.57 11.73 52.52
C SER A 10 -9.45 10.70 52.56
N ARG A 11 -9.79 9.41 52.68
CA ARG A 11 -8.82 8.32 52.62
C ARG A 11 -8.21 8.28 51.23
N SER A 12 -6.99 8.79 51.12
CA SER A 12 -6.14 8.60 49.96
C SER A 12 -5.68 7.14 49.92
N ASN A 13 -6.34 6.33 49.10
CA ASN A 13 -5.92 4.95 48.84
C ASN A 13 -4.70 4.98 47.93
N GLY A 14 -3.54 4.57 48.44
CA GLY A 14 -2.31 4.37 47.67
C GLY A 14 -2.28 2.98 47.02
N PHE A 15 -1.53 2.86 45.93
CA PHE A 15 -1.29 1.58 45.26
C PHE A 15 -0.51 0.62 46.14
N THR A 16 -0.82 -0.67 46.02
CA THR A 16 -0.08 -1.74 46.68
C THR A 16 1.05 -2.26 45.79
N LEU A 17 2.11 -2.81 46.40
CA LEU A 17 3.20 -3.49 45.68
C LEU A 17 2.67 -4.63 44.80
N ILE A 18 1.70 -5.42 45.29
CA ILE A 18 1.16 -6.55 44.55
C ILE A 18 0.40 -6.12 43.29
N GLU A 19 -0.26 -4.97 43.32
CA GLU A 19 -0.99 -4.41 42.18
C GLU A 19 -0.03 -4.00 41.07
N VAL A 20 1.08 -3.35 41.43
CA VAL A 20 2.15 -3.03 40.47
C VAL A 20 2.74 -4.31 39.88
N MET A 21 3.02 -5.33 40.71
CA MET A 21 3.56 -6.62 40.24
C MET A 21 2.66 -7.29 39.19
N ILE A 22 1.34 -7.36 39.44
CA ILE A 22 0.38 -7.95 38.50
C ILE A 22 0.39 -7.18 37.18
N VAL A 23 0.43 -5.84 37.22
CA VAL A 23 0.49 -5.00 36.02
C VAL A 23 1.74 -5.32 35.20
N VAL A 24 2.93 -5.41 35.82
CA VAL A 24 4.16 -5.71 35.07
C VAL A 24 4.12 -7.12 34.46
N VAL A 25 3.55 -8.09 35.15
CA VAL A 25 3.36 -9.46 34.62
C VAL A 25 2.45 -9.45 33.38
N ILE A 26 1.30 -8.77 33.46
CA ILE A 26 0.38 -8.68 32.31
C ILE A 26 1.05 -7.96 31.14
N LEU A 27 1.75 -6.84 31.39
CA LEU A 27 2.49 -6.13 30.35
C LEU A 27 3.59 -6.99 29.72
N SER A 28 4.27 -7.82 30.50
CA SER A 28 5.31 -8.74 30.01
C SER A 28 4.72 -9.80 29.06
N VAL A 29 3.57 -10.37 29.41
CA VAL A 29 2.86 -11.34 28.58
C VAL A 29 2.32 -10.68 27.30
N LEU A 30 1.71 -9.50 27.42
CA LEU A 30 1.19 -8.77 26.26
C LEU A 30 2.32 -8.35 25.31
N ALA A 31 3.45 -7.88 25.82
CA ALA A 31 4.61 -7.51 25.02
C ALA A 31 5.14 -8.68 24.17
N ALA A 32 5.08 -9.92 24.69
CA ALA A 32 5.48 -11.11 23.96
C ALA A 32 4.53 -11.47 22.79
N LEU A 33 3.26 -11.08 22.88
CA LEU A 33 2.24 -11.37 21.87
C LEU A 33 2.18 -10.30 20.76
N VAL A 34 2.61 -9.07 21.04
CA VAL A 34 2.57 -7.95 20.09
C VAL A 34 3.87 -7.88 19.29
N VAL A 35 4.12 -8.92 18.50
CA VAL A 35 5.12 -8.90 17.42
C VAL A 35 4.37 -9.21 16.13
N PRO A 36 3.76 -8.21 15.46
CA PRO A 36 3.15 -8.46 14.17
C PRO A 36 4.23 -8.98 13.23
N ARG A 37 4.19 -10.28 12.92
CA ARG A 37 5.05 -10.92 11.92
C ARG A 37 4.55 -10.52 10.53
N ILE A 38 4.79 -9.26 10.16
CA ILE A 38 4.63 -8.82 8.78
C ILE A 38 5.86 -9.34 8.03
N MET A 39 5.88 -10.63 7.74
CA MET A 39 6.72 -11.15 6.67
C MET A 39 6.06 -10.73 5.37
N SER A 40 6.37 -9.51 4.93
CA SER A 40 6.24 -9.15 3.53
C SER A 40 6.84 -10.29 2.72
N ARG A 41 6.08 -10.87 1.80
CA ARG A 41 6.58 -11.86 0.84
C ARG A 41 6.94 -11.11 -0.43
N PRO A 42 8.05 -10.34 -0.48
CA PRO A 42 8.35 -9.48 -1.61
C PRO A 42 8.51 -10.28 -2.90
N GLY A 43 8.94 -11.55 -2.82
CA GLY A 43 8.95 -12.45 -3.97
C GLY A 43 7.57 -12.70 -4.59
N GLN A 44 6.58 -13.07 -3.76
CA GLN A 44 5.21 -13.30 -4.24
C GLN A 44 4.56 -11.99 -4.73
N ALA A 45 4.79 -10.88 -4.03
CA ALA A 45 4.31 -9.57 -4.46
C ALA A 45 4.86 -9.15 -5.82
N ARG A 46 6.15 -9.41 -6.10
CA ARG A 46 6.77 -9.14 -7.41
C ARG A 46 6.14 -9.97 -8.53
N ILE A 47 5.87 -11.25 -8.30
CA ILE A 47 5.24 -12.13 -9.30
C ILE A 47 3.82 -11.66 -9.61
N VAL A 48 3.03 -11.34 -8.57
CA VAL A 48 1.66 -10.81 -8.74
C VAL A 48 1.69 -9.50 -9.52
N ARG A 49 2.61 -8.60 -9.18
CA ARG A 49 2.76 -7.31 -9.87
C ARG A 49 3.16 -7.50 -11.33
N ALA A 50 4.16 -8.32 -11.63
CA ALA A 50 4.55 -8.61 -13.00
C ALA A 50 3.37 -9.17 -13.83
N GLY A 51 2.55 -10.04 -13.24
CA GLY A 51 1.34 -10.53 -13.89
C GLY A 51 0.29 -9.44 -14.14
N GLN A 52 0.16 -8.46 -13.26
CA GLN A 52 -0.72 -7.29 -13.49
C GLN A 52 -0.16 -6.38 -14.58
N ASP A 53 1.15 -6.14 -14.58
CA ASP A 53 1.84 -5.33 -15.58
C ASP A 53 1.68 -5.94 -16.99
N ILE A 54 1.85 -7.26 -17.13
CA ILE A 54 1.62 -7.97 -18.40
C ILE A 54 0.18 -7.77 -18.90
N ARG A 55 -0.83 -8.00 -18.05
CA ARG A 55 -2.24 -7.83 -18.44
C ARG A 55 -2.57 -6.39 -18.85
N ALA A 56 -1.96 -5.41 -18.18
CA ALA A 56 -2.14 -4.00 -18.53
C ALA A 56 -1.50 -3.68 -19.89
N ILE A 57 -0.32 -4.23 -20.17
CA ILE A 57 0.36 -4.09 -21.47
C ILE A 57 -0.44 -4.77 -22.58
N GLU A 58 -0.97 -5.98 -22.36
CA GLU A 58 -1.81 -6.69 -23.33
C GLU A 58 -3.06 -5.87 -23.70
N ALA A 59 -3.79 -5.36 -22.70
CA ALA A 59 -4.96 -4.53 -22.94
C ALA A 59 -4.62 -3.24 -23.71
N ALA A 60 -3.49 -2.59 -23.37
CA ALA A 60 -3.03 -1.40 -24.07
C ALA A 60 -2.63 -1.69 -25.53
N LEU A 61 -1.99 -2.84 -25.79
CA LEU A 61 -1.66 -3.30 -27.14
C LEU A 61 -2.91 -3.57 -27.98
N ASP A 62 -3.94 -4.18 -27.38
CA ASP A 62 -5.19 -4.46 -28.08
C ASP A 62 -5.96 -3.18 -28.41
N LEU A 63 -5.97 -2.19 -27.51
CA LEU A 63 -6.51 -0.86 -27.81
C LEU A 63 -5.72 -0.16 -28.91
N TYR A 64 -4.39 -0.18 -28.83
CA TYR A 64 -3.53 0.39 -29.88
C TYR A 64 -3.85 -0.22 -31.25
N ARG A 65 -3.98 -1.55 -31.31
CA ARG A 65 -4.33 -2.26 -32.53
C ARG A 65 -5.75 -1.97 -33.00
N LEU A 66 -6.70 -1.80 -32.09
CA LEU A 66 -8.06 -1.43 -32.44
C LEU A 66 -8.09 -0.07 -33.17
N ASP A 67 -7.31 0.89 -32.68
CA ASP A 67 -7.27 2.24 -33.24
C ASP A 67 -6.43 2.31 -34.52
N ASN A 68 -5.27 1.65 -34.54
CA ASN A 68 -4.27 1.78 -35.60
C ASN A 68 -4.25 0.58 -36.56
N PHE A 69 -5.11 -0.42 -36.37
CA PHE A 69 -5.22 -1.65 -37.15
C PHE A 69 -3.98 -2.57 -37.15
N HIS A 70 -2.91 -2.19 -36.45
CA HIS A 70 -1.69 -2.99 -36.28
C HIS A 70 -1.12 -2.77 -34.87
N TYR A 71 -0.32 -3.72 -34.38
CA TYR A 71 0.47 -3.51 -33.17
C TYR A 71 1.66 -2.57 -33.41
N PRO A 72 2.30 -2.02 -32.36
CA PRO A 72 3.57 -1.32 -32.51
C PRO A 72 4.64 -2.23 -33.13
N SER A 73 5.53 -1.65 -33.94
CA SER A 73 6.69 -2.38 -34.47
C SER A 73 7.73 -2.64 -33.39
N GLY A 74 8.68 -3.54 -33.67
CA GLY A 74 9.79 -3.81 -32.74
C GLY A 74 10.64 -2.56 -32.45
N GLU A 75 10.80 -1.67 -33.42
CA GLU A 75 11.54 -0.40 -33.26
C GLU A 75 10.76 0.62 -32.41
N GLN A 76 9.43 0.64 -32.55
CA GLN A 76 8.55 1.48 -31.73
C GLN A 76 8.49 0.99 -30.28
N GLY A 77 8.43 -0.33 -30.11
CA GLY A 77 8.36 -1.00 -28.81
C GLY A 77 7.16 -0.56 -27.96
N LEU A 78 7.24 -0.80 -26.65
CA LEU A 78 6.19 -0.40 -25.71
C LEU A 78 6.12 1.11 -25.48
N ALA A 79 7.12 1.87 -25.94
CA ALA A 79 7.10 3.33 -25.85
C ALA A 79 5.93 3.92 -26.65
N ALA A 80 5.53 3.28 -27.76
CA ALA A 80 4.37 3.67 -28.56
C ALA A 80 3.03 3.61 -27.81
N LEU A 81 2.97 2.91 -26.67
CA LEU A 81 1.78 2.89 -25.81
C LEU A 81 1.68 4.14 -24.91
N VAL A 82 2.77 4.87 -24.73
CA VAL A 82 2.85 6.04 -23.84
C VAL A 82 2.94 7.33 -24.66
N THR A 83 3.73 7.32 -25.73
CA THR A 83 3.95 8.48 -26.60
C THR A 83 3.69 8.11 -28.05
N LYS A 84 3.20 9.08 -28.84
CA LYS A 84 2.94 8.86 -30.26
C LYS A 84 4.24 8.47 -31.00
N PRO A 85 4.29 7.32 -31.67
CA PRO A 85 5.48 6.93 -32.42
C PRO A 85 5.64 7.79 -33.69
N THR A 86 6.90 8.09 -34.02
CA THR A 86 7.28 8.83 -35.24
C THR A 86 7.89 7.92 -36.32
N SER A 87 8.22 6.67 -35.96
CA SER A 87 8.76 5.66 -36.88
C SER A 87 7.65 4.87 -37.57
N THR A 88 8.02 4.12 -38.61
CA THR A 88 7.10 3.28 -39.39
C THR A 88 6.70 2.02 -38.61
N PRO A 89 5.43 1.56 -38.73
CA PRO A 89 4.29 2.16 -39.42
C PRO A 89 3.68 3.37 -38.66
N PRO A 90 3.14 4.37 -39.38
CA PRO A 90 2.54 5.54 -38.73
C PRO A 90 1.29 5.15 -37.92
N ALA A 91 1.18 5.69 -36.72
CA ALA A 91 -0.01 5.55 -35.88
C ALA A 91 -0.98 6.73 -36.13
N GLU A 92 -1.76 6.63 -37.20
CA GLU A 92 -2.65 7.72 -37.66
C GLU A 92 -3.72 8.06 -36.61
N ASN A 93 -4.35 7.05 -36.03
CA ASN A 93 -5.41 7.19 -35.03
C ASN A 93 -4.90 7.04 -33.59
N TRP A 94 -3.65 7.44 -33.33
CA TRP A 94 -3.07 7.32 -31.99
C TRP A 94 -3.84 8.18 -30.98
N ASN A 95 -4.34 7.57 -29.90
CA ASN A 95 -5.02 8.26 -28.82
C ASN A 95 -4.10 9.27 -28.12
N SER A 96 -4.46 10.57 -28.12
CA SER A 96 -3.67 11.67 -27.55
C SER A 96 -3.33 11.50 -26.06
N ASP A 97 -4.16 10.78 -25.31
CA ASP A 97 -3.96 10.52 -23.88
C ASP A 97 -2.99 9.35 -23.62
N GLY A 98 -2.58 8.63 -24.67
CA GLY A 98 -1.83 7.40 -24.60
C GLY A 98 -2.69 6.20 -24.15
N TYR A 99 -2.14 5.01 -24.34
CA TYR A 99 -2.75 3.74 -23.94
C TYR A 99 -2.27 3.27 -22.57
N LEU A 100 -1.14 3.80 -22.11
CA LEU A 100 -0.53 3.49 -20.83
C LEU A 100 0.11 4.75 -20.23
N LYS A 101 -0.03 4.94 -18.91
CA LYS A 101 0.56 6.10 -18.22
C LYS A 101 2.09 6.10 -18.23
N LYS A 102 2.69 4.91 -18.14
CA LYS A 102 4.13 4.66 -18.24
C LYS A 102 4.36 3.17 -18.46
N VAL A 103 5.45 2.83 -19.13
CA VAL A 103 5.92 1.43 -19.18
C VAL A 103 6.38 1.02 -17.76
N PRO A 104 5.95 -0.15 -17.24
CA PRO A 104 6.33 -0.66 -15.93
C PRO A 104 7.84 -0.83 -15.73
#